data_AF-A0A8S3IZF0-F1
#
_entry.id   AF-A0A8S3IZF0-F1
#
_cell.length_a   1.000
_cell.length_b   1.000
_cell.length_c   1.000
_cell.angle_alpha   90.00
_cell.angle_beta   90.00
_cell.angle_gamma   90.00
#
_symmetry.space_group_name_H-M   'P 1'
#
loop_
_entity.id
_entity.type
_entity.pdbx_description
1 polymer ?
#
loop_
_entity_poly.entity_id
_entity_poly.type
_entity_poly.pdbx_seq_one_letter_code
_entity_poly.pdbx_strand_id
1 'polypeptide(L)'
;IVPDLQQICEIMLFSEGFSLAKMLAKKMVVLYKLSREQLSKQHHYDFGLRALKSVLVMAGELKRNSSELPEDIVLMRALRDMNMPKFVYEDVPLFQGLINDLFPGLKCDRVTYPTFDKAVRDSIAHMNNVVDEVQVDKVVQLYETMMTRHSTMVVGPTGGGKSTVISILTQAQTRYIK
;
A
#
# COMPACT_ATOMS: atom_id res chain seq x y z
N ILE A 1 -26.11 -14.13 2.14
CA ILE A 1 -25.85 -13.31 3.36
C ILE A 1 -24.73 -12.35 3.02
N VAL A 2 -24.91 -11.05 3.21
CA VAL A 2 -23.87 -10.04 2.96
C VAL A 2 -23.30 -9.62 4.32
N PRO A 3 -21.98 -9.69 4.54
CA PRO A 3 -21.39 -9.29 5.81
C PRO A 3 -21.46 -7.78 6.02
N ASP A 4 -21.65 -7.34 7.26
CA ASP A 4 -21.54 -5.93 7.64
C ASP A 4 -20.07 -5.54 7.77
N LEU A 5 -19.53 -4.93 6.71
CA LEU A 5 -18.13 -4.52 6.66
C LEU A 5 -17.80 -3.44 7.69
N GLN A 6 -18.76 -2.57 8.05
CA GLN A 6 -18.49 -1.45 8.94
C GLN A 6 -18.29 -1.96 10.38
N GLN A 7 -19.18 -2.83 10.84
CA GLN A 7 -19.05 -3.41 12.18
C GLN A 7 -17.77 -4.25 12.31
N ILE A 8 -17.41 -5.01 11.27
CA ILE A 8 -16.16 -5.77 11.25
C ILE A 8 -14.94 -4.83 11.31
N CYS A 9 -14.91 -3.77 10.48
CA CYS A 9 -13.86 -2.76 10.52
C CYS A 9 -13.72 -2.13 11.90
N GLU A 10 -14.84 -1.74 12.52
CA GLU A 10 -14.85 -1.08 13.82
C GLU A 10 -14.24 -1.97 14.91
N ILE A 11 -14.68 -3.23 15.00
CA ILE A 11 -14.16 -4.18 16.00
C ILE A 11 -12.67 -4.44 15.77
N MET A 12 -12.26 -4.62 14.52
CA MET A 12 -10.85 -4.86 14.19
C MET A 12 -9.96 -3.65 14.51
N LEU A 13 -10.35 -2.44 14.11
CA LEU A 13 -9.60 -1.22 14.45
C LEU A 13 -9.49 -1.05 15.96
N PHE A 14 -10.59 -1.29 16.70
CA PHE A 14 -10.57 -1.22 18.16
C PHE A 14 -9.59 -2.23 18.75
N SER A 15 -9.55 -3.47 18.23
CA SER A 15 -8.60 -4.49 18.68
C SER A 15 -7.13 -4.16 18.34
N GLU A 16 -6.88 -3.34 17.32
CA GLU A 16 -5.55 -2.84 16.96
C GLU A 16 -5.14 -1.57 17.73
N GLY A 17 -5.97 -1.11 18.68
CA GLY A 17 -5.67 0.01 19.57
C GLY A 17 -6.16 1.38 19.07
N PHE A 18 -7.07 1.42 18.10
CA PHE A 18 -7.67 2.68 17.63
C PHE A 18 -8.84 3.11 18.53
N SER A 19 -8.74 4.30 19.10
CA SER A 19 -9.78 4.94 19.89
C SER A 19 -10.90 5.53 19.03
N LEU A 20 -10.60 5.99 17.81
CA LEU A 20 -11.54 6.56 16.84
C LEU A 20 -12.14 5.51 15.88
N ALA A 21 -12.06 4.23 16.24
CA ALA A 21 -12.39 3.07 15.41
C ALA A 21 -13.73 3.20 14.67
N LYS A 22 -14.79 3.64 15.33
CA LYS A 22 -16.13 3.81 14.73
C LYS A 22 -16.15 4.79 13.56
N MET A 23 -15.52 5.95 13.73
CA MET A 23 -15.46 6.99 12.70
C MET A 23 -14.56 6.56 11.53
N LEU A 24 -13.42 5.96 11.86
CA LEU A 24 -12.44 5.47 10.89
C LEU A 24 -12.95 4.27 10.08
N ALA A 25 -13.69 3.36 10.69
CA ALA A 25 -14.35 2.23 10.03
C ALA A 25 -15.33 2.72 8.95
N LYS A 26 -16.14 3.74 9.26
CA LYS A 26 -17.07 4.34 8.29
C LYS A 26 -16.31 4.93 7.10
N LYS A 27 -15.22 5.68 7.32
CA LYS A 27 -14.39 6.23 6.24
C LYS A 27 -13.82 5.12 5.35
N MET A 28 -13.29 4.05 5.96
CA MET A 28 -12.72 2.92 5.23
C MET A 28 -13.74 2.21 4.33
N VAL A 29 -14.93 1.90 4.87
CA VAL A 29 -16.00 1.24 4.09
C VAL A 29 -16.48 2.12 2.94
N VAL A 30 -16.64 3.43 3.20
CA VAL A 30 -17.01 4.39 2.16
C VAL A 30 -15.95 4.46 1.06
N LEU A 31 -14.66 4.51 1.43
CA LEU A 31 -13.57 4.51 0.45
C LEU A 31 -13.64 3.28 -0.46
N TYR A 32 -13.76 2.07 0.11
CA TYR A 32 -13.80 0.82 -0.65
C TYR A 32 -15.05 0.74 -1.54
N LYS A 33 -16.19 1.25 -1.06
CA LYS A 33 -17.41 1.35 -1.86
C LYS A 33 -17.20 2.28 -3.06
N LEU A 34 -16.69 3.50 -2.83
CA LEU A 34 -16.44 4.48 -3.88
C LEU A 34 -15.37 4.01 -4.87
N SER A 35 -14.29 3.40 -4.40
CA SER A 35 -13.24 2.82 -5.26
C SER A 35 -13.80 1.74 -6.18
N ARG A 36 -14.69 0.88 -5.68
CA ARG A 36 -15.36 -0.15 -6.50
C ARG A 36 -16.31 0.45 -7.55
N GLU A 37 -16.92 1.59 -7.24
CA GLU A 37 -17.92 2.24 -8.11
C GLU A 37 -17.29 3.18 -9.15
N GLN A 38 -16.15 3.80 -8.84
CA GLN A 38 -15.56 4.87 -9.65
C GLN A 38 -14.28 4.47 -10.39
N LEU A 39 -13.50 3.51 -9.89
CA LEU A 39 -12.28 3.06 -10.57
C LEU A 39 -12.61 2.12 -11.73
N SER A 40 -11.65 1.97 -12.65
CA SER A 40 -11.81 1.06 -13.77
C SER A 40 -12.01 -0.41 -13.33
N LYS A 41 -12.74 -1.19 -14.12
CA LYS A 41 -13.02 -2.61 -13.82
C LYS A 41 -11.84 -3.50 -14.20
N GLN A 42 -10.86 -3.59 -13.32
CA GLN A 42 -9.71 -4.48 -13.50
C GLN A 42 -9.93 -5.84 -12.81
N HIS A 43 -9.49 -6.93 -13.46
CA HIS A 43 -9.59 -8.28 -12.89
C HIS A 43 -8.80 -8.50 -11.61
N HIS A 44 -7.72 -7.73 -11.41
CA HIS A 44 -6.83 -7.85 -10.25
C HIS A 44 -7.23 -6.93 -9.08
N TYR A 45 -8.29 -6.11 -9.22
CA TYR A 45 -8.78 -5.29 -8.13
C TYR A 45 -9.58 -6.13 -7.13
N ASP A 46 -9.24 -6.00 -5.85
CA ASP A 46 -9.91 -6.70 -4.75
C ASP A 46 -10.30 -5.69 -3.65
N PHE A 47 -11.60 -5.40 -3.59
CA PHE A 47 -12.24 -4.60 -2.54
C PHE A 47 -13.05 -5.46 -1.56
N GLY A 48 -12.77 -6.77 -1.52
CA GLY A 48 -13.43 -7.72 -0.63
C GLY A 48 -12.90 -7.69 0.81
N LEU A 49 -13.54 -8.50 1.66
CA LEU A 49 -13.23 -8.57 3.10
C LEU A 49 -11.77 -8.97 3.38
N ARG A 50 -11.16 -9.81 2.54
CA ARG A 50 -9.77 -10.24 2.69
C ARG A 50 -8.79 -9.08 2.46
N ALA A 51 -9.03 -8.26 1.44
CA ALA A 51 -8.23 -7.06 1.19
C ALA A 51 -8.37 -6.07 2.34
N LEU A 52 -9.60 -5.83 2.79
CA LEU A 52 -9.94 -4.97 3.93
C LEU A 52 -9.24 -5.44 5.22
N LYS A 53 -9.31 -6.73 5.56
CA LYS A 53 -8.62 -7.32 6.72
C LYS A 53 -7.11 -7.05 6.68
N SER A 54 -6.50 -7.18 5.50
CA SER A 54 -5.05 -6.98 5.34
C SER A 54 -4.65 -5.53 5.65
N VAL A 55 -5.48 -4.56 5.24
CA VAL A 55 -5.23 -3.14 5.53
C VAL A 55 -5.37 -2.84 7.02
N LEU A 56 -6.35 -3.45 7.70
CA LEU A 56 -6.55 -3.23 9.13
C LEU A 56 -5.38 -3.76 9.97
N VAL A 57 -4.86 -4.94 9.64
CA VAL A 57 -3.67 -5.50 10.31
C VAL A 57 -2.46 -4.59 10.11
N MET A 58 -2.23 -4.10 8.88
CA MET A 58 -1.13 -3.16 8.60
C MET A 58 -1.32 -1.82 9.33
N ALA A 59 -2.55 -1.30 9.40
CA ALA A 59 -2.83 -0.08 10.15
C ALA A 59 -2.50 -0.25 11.64
N GLY A 60 -2.77 -1.41 12.23
CA GLY A 60 -2.38 -1.75 13.59
C GLY A 60 -0.86 -1.80 13.79
N GLU A 61 -0.13 -2.41 12.85
CA GLU A 61 1.34 -2.41 12.87
C GLU A 61 1.92 -1.00 12.79
N LEU A 62 1.41 -0.17 11.86
CA LEU A 62 1.80 1.24 11.75
C LEU A 62 1.46 2.03 13.02
N LYS A 63 0.32 1.77 13.67
CA LYS A 63 -0.03 2.43 14.92
C LYS A 63 0.94 2.09 16.05
N ARG A 64 1.36 0.83 16.16
CA ARG A 64 2.38 0.39 17.14
C ARG A 64 3.74 1.01 16.88
N ASN A 65 4.15 1.12 15.61
CA ASN A 65 5.43 1.72 15.22
C ASN A 65 5.43 3.25 15.24
N SER A 66 4.27 3.89 15.40
CA SER A 66 4.11 5.35 15.37
C SER A 66 3.01 5.80 16.32
N SER A 67 3.20 5.58 17.63
CA SER A 67 2.23 5.90 18.68
C SER A 67 1.77 7.35 18.64
N GLU A 68 2.68 8.27 18.35
CA GLU A 68 2.47 9.73 18.34
C GLU A 68 1.65 10.22 17.15
N LEU A 69 1.53 9.43 16.07
CA LEU A 69 0.77 9.85 14.91
C LEU A 69 -0.74 9.80 15.18
N PRO A 70 -1.50 10.83 14.74
CA PRO A 70 -2.94 10.80 14.70
C PRO A 70 -3.47 9.55 13.97
N GLU A 71 -4.48 8.91 14.55
CA GLU A 71 -5.03 7.64 14.07
C GLU A 71 -5.61 7.72 12.64
N ASP A 72 -6.17 8.87 12.27
CA ASP A 72 -6.64 9.15 10.92
C ASP A 72 -5.50 9.21 9.90
N ILE A 73 -4.36 9.81 10.25
CA ILE A 73 -3.15 9.79 9.41
C ILE A 73 -2.61 8.37 9.26
N VAL A 74 -2.57 7.59 10.35
CA VAL A 74 -2.11 6.19 10.32
C VAL A 74 -3.00 5.36 9.40
N LEU A 75 -4.32 5.46 9.52
CA LEU A 75 -5.23 4.73 8.65
C LEU A 75 -5.15 5.20 7.20
N MET A 76 -5.07 6.51 6.96
CA MET A 76 -4.92 7.07 5.62
C MET A 76 -3.64 6.55 4.94
N ARG A 77 -2.53 6.48 5.68
CA ARG A 77 -1.26 5.90 5.22
C ARG A 77 -1.44 4.44 4.82
N ALA A 78 -2.00 3.62 5.71
CA ALA A 78 -2.23 2.20 5.45
C ALA A 78 -3.11 1.98 4.21
N LEU A 79 -4.19 2.74 4.07
CA LEU A 79 -5.11 2.67 2.93
C LEU A 79 -4.42 3.04 1.62
N ARG A 80 -3.61 4.10 1.63
CA ARG A 80 -2.88 4.56 0.44
C ARG A 80 -1.83 3.55 0.02
N ASP A 81 -0.92 3.20 0.92
CA ASP A 81 0.28 2.44 0.61
C ASP A 81 -0.05 0.99 0.22
N MET A 82 -1.10 0.40 0.78
CA MET A 82 -1.53 -0.96 0.41
C MET A 82 -2.34 -1.06 -0.87
N ASN A 83 -2.93 0.03 -1.37
CA ASN A 83 -3.81 0.00 -2.54
C ASN A 83 -3.20 0.63 -3.78
N MET A 84 -2.45 1.73 -3.64
CA MET A 84 -1.82 2.42 -4.77
C MET A 84 -0.96 1.51 -5.67
N PRO A 85 -0.12 0.58 -5.15
CA PRO A 85 0.70 -0.27 -6.01
C PRO A 85 -0.11 -1.22 -6.91
N LYS A 86 -1.39 -1.44 -6.60
CA LYS A 86 -2.28 -2.35 -7.34
C LYS A 86 -3.01 -1.65 -8.48
N PHE A 87 -3.09 -0.31 -8.46
CA PHE A 87 -3.88 0.44 -9.43
C PHE A 87 -3.11 0.67 -10.72
N VAL A 88 -3.86 0.69 -11.83
CA VAL A 88 -3.34 1.19 -13.10
C VAL A 88 -3.09 2.69 -13.00
N TYR A 89 -2.22 3.20 -13.86
CA TYR A 89 -1.75 4.59 -13.80
C TYR A 89 -2.90 5.61 -13.84
N GLU A 90 -3.94 5.34 -14.63
CA GLU A 90 -5.09 6.22 -14.81
C GLU A 90 -5.99 6.29 -13.56
N ASP A 91 -6.01 5.23 -12.75
CA ASP A 91 -6.87 5.13 -11.56
C ASP A 91 -6.19 5.74 -10.31
N VAL A 92 -4.86 5.89 -10.32
CA VAL A 92 -4.10 6.45 -9.19
C VAL A 92 -4.58 7.86 -8.80
N PRO A 93 -4.72 8.83 -9.73
CA PRO A 93 -5.24 10.16 -9.40
C PRO A 93 -6.68 10.14 -8.86
N LEU A 94 -7.53 9.26 -9.40
CA LEU A 94 -8.91 9.10 -8.96
C LEU A 94 -8.96 8.60 -7.51
N PHE A 95 -8.18 7.57 -7.19
CA PHE A 95 -8.09 7.05 -5.83
C PHE A 95 -7.53 8.08 -4.84
N GLN A 96 -6.52 8.86 -5.25
CA GLN A 96 -5.97 9.93 -4.43
C GLN A 96 -7.02 11.03 -4.15
N GLY A 97 -7.88 11.35 -5.13
CA GLY A 97 -9.04 12.21 -4.95
C GLY A 97 -10.00 11.68 -3.87
N LEU A 98 -10.37 10.40 -3.96
CA LEU A 98 -11.24 9.76 -2.96
C LEU A 98 -10.64 9.77 -1.54
N ILE A 99 -9.32 9.57 -1.42
CA ILE A 99 -8.62 9.69 -0.15
C ILE A 99 -8.71 11.12 0.38
N ASN A 100 -8.42 12.12 -0.45
CA ASN A 100 -8.44 13.52 -0.04
C ASN A 100 -9.84 13.98 0.39
N ASP A 101 -10.90 13.49 -0.25
CA ASP A 101 -12.29 13.79 0.12
C ASP A 101 -12.66 13.22 1.51
N LEU A 102 -12.15 12.03 1.86
CA LEU A 102 -12.43 11.36 3.14
C LEU A 102 -11.49 11.80 4.28
N PHE A 103 -10.31 12.31 3.94
CA PHE A 103 -9.26 12.74 4.85
C PHE A 103 -8.80 14.18 4.52
N PRO A 104 -9.72 15.17 4.56
CA PRO A 104 -9.43 16.52 4.10
C PRO A 104 -8.38 17.19 4.98
N GLY A 105 -7.43 17.90 4.35
CA GLY A 105 -6.38 18.66 5.04
C GLY A 105 -5.25 17.81 5.64
N LEU A 106 -5.34 16.48 5.57
CA LEU A 106 -4.29 15.59 6.05
C LEU A 106 -3.23 15.40 4.96
N LYS A 107 -1.98 15.70 5.30
CA LYS A 107 -0.82 15.34 4.48
C LYS A 107 -0.12 14.18 5.16
N CYS A 108 0.10 13.12 4.38
CA CYS A 108 0.87 11.98 4.84
C CYS A 108 2.09 11.86 3.95
N ASP A 109 3.26 12.07 4.52
CA ASP A 109 4.48 11.79 3.80
C ASP A 109 4.64 10.28 3.61
N ARG A 110 5.22 9.90 2.48
CA ARG A 110 5.56 8.51 2.20
C ARG A 110 6.69 8.10 3.14
N VAL A 111 6.64 6.86 3.63
CA VAL A 111 7.76 6.29 4.36
C VAL A 111 8.95 6.17 3.41
N THR A 112 10.10 6.69 3.82
CA THR A 112 11.34 6.57 3.05
C THR A 112 12.23 5.51 3.67
N TYR A 113 12.94 4.77 2.81
CA TYR A 113 13.92 3.77 3.24
C TYR A 113 15.30 4.12 2.66
N PRO A 114 16.00 5.16 3.17
CA PRO A 114 17.21 5.68 2.52
C PRO A 114 18.30 4.62 2.31
N THR A 115 18.46 3.72 3.26
CA THR A 115 19.41 2.59 3.21
C THR A 115 19.02 1.56 2.16
N PHE A 116 17.74 1.23 2.07
CA PHE A 116 17.22 0.30 1.07
C PHE A 116 17.24 0.91 -0.35
N ASP A 117 16.82 2.17 -0.50
CA ASP A 117 16.91 2.93 -1.75
C ASP A 117 18.33 2.95 -2.30
N LYS A 118 19.31 3.16 -1.43
CA LYS A 118 20.74 3.07 -1.80
C LYS A 118 21.09 1.66 -2.29
N ALA A 119 20.72 0.61 -1.55
CA ALA A 119 20.98 -0.77 -1.95
C ALA A 119 20.32 -1.14 -3.29
N VAL A 120 19.12 -0.61 -3.57
CA VAL A 120 18.42 -0.76 -4.86
C VAL A 120 19.21 -0.08 -5.99
N ARG A 121 19.59 1.19 -5.81
CA ARG A 121 20.37 1.95 -6.81
C ARG A 121 21.72 1.28 -7.11
N ASP A 122 22.42 0.81 -6.07
CA ASP A 122 23.68 0.09 -6.22
C ASP A 122 23.50 -1.25 -6.96
N SER A 123 22.34 -1.91 -6.77
CA SER A 123 22.01 -3.16 -7.46
C SER A 123 21.71 -2.94 -8.94
N ILE A 124 21.01 -1.86 -9.28
CA ILE A 124 20.76 -1.44 -10.67
C ILE A 124 22.08 -1.15 -11.39
N ALA A 125 22.98 -0.38 -10.75
CA ALA A 125 24.28 -0.06 -11.31
C ALA A 125 25.13 -1.31 -11.59
N HIS A 126 25.12 -2.29 -10.67
CA HIS A 126 25.85 -3.54 -10.85
C HIS A 126 25.29 -4.43 -11.98
N MET A 127 24.01 -4.27 -12.33
CA MET A 127 23.41 -4.94 -13.48
C MET A 127 23.71 -4.24 -14.81
N ASN A 128 24.52 -3.16 -14.80
CA ASN A 128 24.75 -2.28 -15.95
C ASN A 128 23.46 -1.70 -16.56
N ASN A 129 22.43 -1.52 -15.72
CA ASN A 129 21.18 -0.89 -16.11
C ASN A 129 21.22 0.62 -15.82
N VAL A 130 20.45 1.39 -16.58
CA VAL A 130 20.21 2.81 -16.29
C VAL A 130 19.29 2.92 -15.07
N VAL A 131 19.64 3.81 -14.14
CA VAL A 131 18.79 4.09 -12.98
C VAL A 131 17.57 4.90 -13.45
N ASP A 132 16.42 4.26 -13.42
CA ASP A 132 15.12 4.89 -13.60
C ASP A 132 14.40 4.99 -12.26
N GLU A 133 14.00 6.20 -11.87
CA GLU A 133 13.31 6.48 -10.61
C GLU A 133 11.98 5.72 -10.50
N VAL A 134 11.28 5.52 -11.63
CA VAL A 134 10.03 4.74 -11.65
C VAL A 134 10.32 3.28 -11.32
N GLN A 135 11.43 2.74 -11.83
CA GLN A 135 11.84 1.37 -11.52
C GLN A 135 12.25 1.22 -10.05
N VAL A 136 13.01 2.18 -9.50
CA VAL A 136 13.36 2.20 -8.06
C VAL A 136 12.09 2.20 -7.21
N ASP A 137 11.13 3.08 -7.53
CA ASP A 137 9.85 3.15 -6.84
C ASP A 137 9.09 1.81 -6.89
N LYS A 138 9.06 1.13 -8.05
CA LYS A 138 8.42 -0.19 -8.17
C LYS A 138 9.11 -1.29 -7.36
N VAL A 139 10.43 -1.23 -7.20
CA VAL A 139 11.16 -2.17 -6.32
C VAL A 139 10.78 -1.95 -4.86
N VAL A 140 10.68 -0.69 -4.42
CA VAL A 140 10.25 -0.34 -3.05
C VAL A 140 8.80 -0.77 -2.82
N GLN A 141 7.89 -0.49 -3.75
CA GLN A 141 6.49 -0.92 -3.66
C GLN A 141 6.36 -2.45 -3.57
N LEU A 142 7.17 -3.20 -4.33
CA LEU A 142 7.19 -4.66 -4.25
C LEU A 142 7.68 -5.15 -2.88
N TYR A 143 8.75 -4.54 -2.36
CA TYR A 143 9.28 -4.83 -1.02
C TYR A 143 8.22 -4.60 0.07
N GLU A 144 7.58 -3.43 0.09
CA GLU A 144 6.51 -3.09 1.04
C GLU A 144 5.33 -4.06 0.93
N THR A 145 4.95 -4.44 -0.29
CA THR A 145 3.86 -5.41 -0.50
C THR A 145 4.22 -6.79 0.06
N MET A 146 5.48 -7.23 -0.10
CA MET A 146 5.96 -8.52 0.41
C MET A 146 6.07 -8.57 1.94
N MET A 147 6.25 -7.43 2.62
CA MET A 147 6.22 -7.39 4.09
C MET A 147 4.83 -7.74 4.65
N THR A 148 3.77 -7.43 3.91
CA THR A 148 2.37 -7.64 4.37
C THR A 148 1.75 -8.94 3.87
N ARG A 149 2.33 -9.59 2.85
CA ARG A 149 1.76 -10.78 2.20
C ARG A 149 2.83 -11.80 1.82
N HIS A 150 2.58 -13.07 2.15
CA HIS A 150 3.47 -14.18 1.77
C HIS A 150 3.60 -14.41 0.25
N SER A 151 2.59 -14.03 -0.53
CA SER A 151 2.61 -14.19 -1.99
C SER A 151 2.09 -12.94 -2.67
N THR A 152 2.84 -12.49 -3.67
CA THR A 152 2.58 -11.26 -4.43
C THR A 152 2.64 -11.58 -5.92
N MET A 153 1.74 -10.98 -6.70
CA MET A 153 1.70 -11.09 -8.15
C MET A 153 2.18 -9.78 -8.76
N VAL A 154 3.12 -9.86 -9.71
CA VAL A 154 3.59 -8.71 -10.48
C VAL A 154 2.94 -8.75 -11.86
N VAL A 155 2.10 -7.75 -12.17
CA VAL A 155 1.27 -7.72 -13.38
C VAL A 155 1.76 -6.63 -14.33
N GLY A 156 1.70 -6.90 -15.62
CA GLY A 156 2.09 -5.94 -16.67
C GLY A 156 2.45 -6.64 -17.98
N PRO A 157 2.65 -5.89 -19.08
CA PRO A 157 2.92 -6.45 -20.40
C PRO A 157 4.27 -7.16 -20.48
N THR A 158 4.43 -8.05 -21.47
CA THR A 158 5.73 -8.66 -21.81
C THR A 158 6.75 -7.56 -22.13
N GLY A 159 7.99 -7.71 -21.64
CA GLY A 159 9.02 -6.68 -21.78
C GLY A 159 8.87 -5.48 -20.82
N GLY A 160 7.82 -5.39 -20.01
CA GLY A 160 7.59 -4.28 -19.07
C GLY A 160 8.46 -4.29 -17.80
N GLY A 161 9.66 -4.88 -17.82
CA GLY A 161 10.62 -4.80 -16.71
C GLY A 161 10.29 -5.60 -15.43
N LYS A 162 9.20 -6.38 -15.40
CA LYS A 162 8.76 -7.15 -14.22
C LYS A 162 9.85 -8.07 -13.63
N SER A 163 10.47 -8.90 -14.48
CA SER A 163 11.54 -9.81 -14.05
C SER A 163 12.77 -9.05 -13.55
N THR A 164 13.07 -7.90 -14.17
CA THR A 164 14.16 -7.02 -13.75
C THR A 164 13.90 -6.45 -12.36
N VAL A 165 12.69 -5.95 -12.07
CA VAL A 165 12.30 -5.46 -10.74
C VAL A 165 12.44 -6.54 -9.67
N ILE A 166 11.99 -7.77 -9.93
CA ILE A 166 12.13 -8.90 -9.00
C ILE A 166 13.61 -9.24 -8.76
N SER A 167 14.42 -9.23 -9.82
CA SER A 167 15.86 -9.53 -9.72
C SER A 167 16.63 -8.45 -8.96
N ILE A 168 16.32 -7.17 -9.20
CA ILE A 168 16.86 -6.03 -8.45
C ILE A 168 16.51 -6.17 -6.97
N LEU A 169 15.24 -6.46 -6.64
CA LEU A 169 14.81 -6.64 -5.25
C LEU A 169 15.62 -7.74 -4.55
N THR A 170 15.83 -8.87 -5.22
CA THR A 170 16.59 -10.01 -4.68
C THR A 170 18.05 -9.60 -4.37
N GLN A 171 18.69 -8.87 -5.28
CA GLN A 171 20.05 -8.39 -5.08
C GLN A 171 20.13 -7.32 -3.98
N ALA A 172 19.17 -6.40 -3.97
CA ALA A 172 19.10 -5.33 -2.98
C ALA A 172 18.93 -5.90 -1.56
N GLN A 173 18.05 -6.89 -1.36
CA GLN A 173 17.89 -7.57 -0.07
C GLN A 173 19.17 -8.28 0.39
N THR A 174 19.89 -8.92 -0.53
CA THR A 174 21.16 -9.58 -0.21
C THR A 174 22.23 -8.59 0.26
N ARG A 175 22.20 -7.36 -0.25
CA ARG A 175 23.13 -6.28 0.13
C ARG A 175 22.68 -5.51 1.36
N TYR A 176 21.37 -5.37 1.55
CA TYR A 176 20.77 -4.66 2.67
C TYR A 176 20.96 -5.39 4.01
N ILE A 177 20.99 -6.73 3.97
CA ILE A 177 21.18 -7.57 5.16
C ILE A 177 22.66 -7.69 5.57
N LYS A 178 23.59 -7.29 4.70
CA LYS A 178 25.04 -7.24 4.99
C LYS A 178 25.45 -5.86 5.50
#